data_AF-A0A101Q4H4-F1
#
_entry.id   AF-A0A101Q4H4-F1
#
_cell.length_a   1.000
_cell.length_b   1.000
_cell.length_c   1.000
_cell.angle_alpha   90.00
_cell.angle_beta   90.00
_cell.angle_gamma   90.00
#
_symmetry.space_group_name_H-M   'P 1'
#
loop_
_entity.id
_entity.type
_entity.pdbx_description
1 polymer ?
#
loop_
_entity_poly.entity_id
_entity_poly.type
_entity_poly.pdbx_seq_one_letter_code
_entity_poly.pdbx_strand_id
1 'polypeptide(L)'
;MSPSAKGAQTAPVTGDAVAIKNFAFSPAKLEIKVGTTVTWTNQDTDAHTVTSTGSGGPLRSAALATHATYRHTFTKPGTYAYLCTIHPFMTATVEVTR
;
A
#
# COMPACT_ATOMS: atom_id res chain seq x y z
N MET A 1 -18.77 -31.68 13.54
CA MET A 1 -18.04 -30.97 12.48
C MET A 1 -18.21 -29.48 12.76
N SER A 2 -17.23 -28.83 13.37
CA SER A 2 -17.28 -27.39 13.63
C SER A 2 -16.81 -26.64 12.37
N PRO A 3 -17.52 -25.62 11.88
CA PRO A 3 -17.00 -24.81 10.79
C PRO A 3 -15.91 -23.88 11.34
N SER A 4 -14.69 -24.02 10.81
CA SER A 4 -13.64 -23.03 11.02
C SER A 4 -14.07 -21.69 10.42
N ALA A 5 -14.09 -20.64 11.24
CA ALA A 5 -14.35 -19.29 10.79
C ALA A 5 -13.27 -18.87 9.78
N LYS A 6 -13.70 -18.60 8.54
CA LYS A 6 -12.89 -17.95 7.50
C LYS A 6 -12.47 -16.57 8.07
N GLY A 7 -11.18 -16.39 8.33
CA GLY A 7 -10.64 -15.14 8.87
C GLY A 7 -11.18 -13.94 8.09
N ALA A 8 -11.71 -12.96 8.82
CA ALA A 8 -12.32 -11.78 8.23
C ALA A 8 -11.28 -11.03 7.38
N GLN A 9 -11.35 -11.21 6.06
CA GLN A 9 -10.59 -10.41 5.12
C GLN A 9 -11.13 -8.99 5.24
N THR A 10 -10.35 -8.10 5.85
CA THR A 10 -10.74 -6.71 6.05
C THR A 10 -11.06 -6.10 4.69
N ALA A 11 -12.26 -5.55 4.54
CA ALA A 11 -12.67 -4.91 3.31
C ALA A 11 -11.69 -3.77 2.97
N PRO A 12 -11.43 -3.50 1.67
CA PRO A 12 -10.66 -2.34 1.26
C PRO A 12 -11.24 -1.05 1.86
N VAL A 13 -10.37 -0.13 2.23
CA VAL A 13 -10.77 1.23 2.58
C VAL A 13 -10.67 2.09 1.32
N THR A 14 -11.64 2.98 1.10
CA THR A 14 -11.60 3.97 0.02
C THR A 14 -10.86 5.23 0.48
N GLY A 15 -10.00 5.79 -0.37
CA GLY A 15 -9.24 7.01 -0.09
C GLY A 15 -8.06 7.18 -1.05
N ASP A 16 -7.21 8.18 -0.82
CA ASP A 16 -6.04 8.48 -1.64
C ASP A 16 -4.75 8.61 -0.81
N ALA A 17 -4.78 8.13 0.43
CA ALA A 17 -3.67 8.24 1.37
C ALA A 17 -3.35 6.91 2.04
N VAL A 18 -2.05 6.68 2.25
CA VAL A 18 -1.52 5.55 3.03
C VAL A 18 -0.51 6.09 4.04
N ALA A 19 -0.75 5.86 5.32
CA ALA A 19 0.23 6.12 6.36
C ALA A 19 1.19 4.93 6.47
N ILE A 20 2.48 5.20 6.60
CA ILE A 20 3.46 4.21 7.05
C ILE A 20 3.65 4.46 8.54
N LYS A 21 3.15 3.55 9.38
CA LYS A 21 3.18 3.68 10.85
C LYS A 21 3.26 2.31 11.50
N ASN A 22 3.99 2.21 12.60
CA ASN A 22 4.21 0.98 13.36
C ASN A 22 4.71 -0.18 12.48
N PHE A 23 5.64 0.11 11.55
CA PHE A 23 6.14 -0.86 10.58
C PHE A 23 5.01 -1.52 9.76
N ALA A 24 4.00 -0.73 9.37
CA ALA A 24 2.89 -1.18 8.54
C ALA A 24 2.42 -0.09 7.58
N PHE A 25 1.87 -0.50 6.44
CA PHE A 25 1.10 0.37 5.57
C PHE A 25 -0.36 0.38 6.04
N SER A 26 -0.93 1.55 6.28
CA SER A 26 -2.29 1.73 6.75
C SER A 26 -3.07 2.69 5.83
N PRO A 27 -4.14 2.22 5.16
CA PRO A 27 -4.64 0.84 5.17
C PRO A 27 -3.71 -0.13 4.40
N ALA A 28 -3.73 -1.42 4.77
CA ALA A 28 -2.99 -2.46 4.04
C ALA A 28 -3.65 -2.84 2.70
N LYS A 29 -4.95 -2.55 2.54
CA LYS A 29 -5.70 -2.67 1.29
C LYS A 29 -6.46 -1.38 1.03
N LEU A 30 -6.08 -0.67 -0.02
CA LEU A 30 -6.72 0.58 -0.46
C LEU A 30 -7.45 0.33 -1.78
N GLU A 31 -8.70 0.75 -1.90
CA GLU A 31 -9.45 0.76 -3.16
C GLU A 31 -9.60 2.19 -3.69
N ILE A 32 -9.26 2.39 -4.97
CA ILE A 32 -9.30 3.70 -5.64
C ILE A 32 -9.89 3.59 -7.04
N LYS A 33 -10.25 4.74 -7.62
CA LYS A 33 -10.64 4.84 -9.03
C LYS A 33 -9.44 5.12 -9.93
N VAL A 34 -9.53 4.73 -11.20
CA VAL A 34 -8.54 5.13 -12.22
C VAL A 34 -8.42 6.66 -12.23
N GLY A 35 -7.18 7.15 -12.28
CA GLY A 35 -6.84 8.57 -12.23
C GLY A 35 -6.54 9.08 -10.81
N THR A 36 -6.81 8.31 -9.75
CA THR A 36 -6.47 8.70 -8.39
C THR A 36 -4.95 8.72 -8.18
N THR A 37 -4.47 9.77 -7.52
CA THR A 37 -3.09 9.88 -7.04
C THR A 37 -3.03 9.47 -5.58
N VAL A 38 -2.38 8.34 -5.28
CA VAL A 38 -2.18 7.89 -3.90
C VAL A 38 -0.92 8.55 -3.33
N THR A 39 -1.01 9.01 -2.09
CA THR A 39 0.11 9.58 -1.32
C THR A 39 0.44 8.68 -0.14
N TRP A 40 1.69 8.21 -0.09
CA TRP A 40 2.24 7.54 1.07
C TRP A 40 3.01 8.54 1.91
N THR A 41 2.80 8.53 3.22
CA THR A 41 3.50 9.39 4.18
C THR A 41 4.17 8.55 5.24
N ASN A 42 5.47 8.72 5.43
CA ASN A 42 6.16 8.05 6.53
C ASN A 42 5.87 8.77 7.87
N GLN A 43 5.21 8.09 8.78
CA GLN A 43 4.94 8.57 10.15
C GLN A 43 5.79 7.84 11.19
N ASP A 44 6.62 6.89 10.78
CA ASP A 44 7.61 6.24 11.63
C ASP A 44 8.93 7.03 11.64
N THR A 45 9.75 6.74 12.65
CA THR A 45 11.13 7.25 12.75
C THR A 45 12.09 6.55 11.80
N ASP A 46 11.80 5.29 11.49
CA ASP A 46 12.59 4.46 10.60
C ASP A 46 12.31 4.80 9.13
N ALA A 47 13.31 4.56 8.27
CA ALA A 47 13.14 4.76 6.84
C ALA A 47 12.34 3.61 6.22
N HIS A 48 11.45 3.95 5.28
CA HIS A 48 10.64 2.98 4.56
C HIS A 48 10.66 3.23 3.05
N THR A 49 10.25 2.23 2.27
CA THR A 49 10.08 2.34 0.82
C THR A 49 8.70 1.85 0.42
N VAL A 50 8.24 2.29 -0.74
CA VAL A 50 7.04 1.79 -1.43
C VAL A 50 7.51 1.22 -2.76
N THR A 51 7.55 -0.11 -2.85
CA THR A 51 8.14 -0.82 -3.99
C THR A 51 7.22 -1.94 -4.47
N SER A 52 6.83 -1.93 -5.74
CA SER A 52 6.01 -2.98 -6.33
C SER A 52 6.68 -4.35 -6.25
N THR A 53 5.88 -5.41 -6.05
CA THR A 53 6.36 -6.80 -6.04
C THR A 53 6.07 -7.49 -7.38
N GLY A 54 7.04 -8.26 -7.88
CA GLY A 54 6.90 -9.00 -9.15
C GLY A 54 6.49 -8.11 -10.32
N SER A 55 5.51 -8.56 -11.11
CA SER A 55 4.89 -7.78 -12.19
C SER A 55 3.84 -6.76 -11.70
N GLY A 56 3.73 -6.54 -10.39
CA GLY A 56 2.65 -5.82 -9.70
C GLY A 56 2.68 -4.30 -9.79
N GLY A 57 3.52 -3.70 -10.64
CA GLY A 57 3.34 -2.29 -11.02
C GLY A 57 4.58 -1.39 -11.02
N PRO A 58 4.35 -0.06 -11.13
CA PRO A 58 5.38 0.95 -11.34
C PRO A 58 5.94 1.56 -10.04
N LEU A 59 5.53 1.08 -8.87
CA LEU A 59 5.89 1.73 -7.60
C LEU A 59 7.36 1.49 -7.30
N ARG A 60 8.10 2.59 -7.17
CA ARG A 60 9.53 2.60 -6.83
C ARG A 60 9.89 3.92 -6.19
N SER A 61 9.67 4.05 -4.89
CA SER A 61 10.12 5.21 -4.13
C SER A 61 11.62 5.14 -3.84
N ALA A 62 12.24 6.29 -3.55
CA ALA A 62 13.45 6.31 -2.73
C ALA A 62 13.13 5.92 -1.27
N ALA A 63 14.13 5.79 -0.42
CA ALA A 63 13.92 5.68 1.02
C ALA A 63 13.25 6.97 1.53
N LEU A 64 12.10 6.82 2.19
CA LEU A 64 11.33 7.89 2.79
C LEU A 64 11.78 8.03 4.24
N ALA A 65 12.46 9.13 4.56
CA ALA A 65 12.70 9.54 5.94
C ALA A 65 11.38 9.89 6.65
N THR A 66 11.42 10.12 7.96
CA THR A 66 10.26 10.57 8.74
C THR A 66 9.61 11.81 8.11
N HIS A 67 8.28 11.78 7.98
CA HIS A 67 7.43 12.76 7.33
C HIS A 67 7.64 12.95 5.82
N ALA A 68 8.56 12.23 5.19
CA ALA A 68 8.71 12.24 3.74
C ALA A 68 7.51 11.55 3.07
N THR A 69 7.23 11.94 1.83
CA THR A 69 6.10 11.43 1.06
C THR A 69 6.52 10.85 -0.29
N TYR A 70 5.75 9.89 -0.77
CA TYR A 70 5.80 9.36 -2.14
C TYR A 70 4.41 9.45 -2.75
N ARG A 71 4.32 9.78 -4.05
CA ARG A 71 3.05 9.94 -4.75
C ARG A 71 3.06 9.18 -6.07
N HIS A 72 1.95 8.53 -6.39
CA HIS A 72 1.78 7.85 -7.66
C HIS A 72 0.34 7.93 -8.17
N THR A 73 0.17 8.28 -9.45
CA THR A 73 -1.13 8.32 -10.13
C THR A 73 -1.37 7.01 -10.88
N PHE A 74 -2.44 6.30 -10.51
CA PHE A 74 -2.78 5.03 -11.14
C PHE A 74 -3.70 5.23 -12.33
N THR A 75 -3.23 4.89 -13.53
CA THR A 75 -3.96 5.14 -14.79
C THR A 75 -4.55 3.88 -15.42
N LYS A 76 -4.30 2.70 -14.83
CA LYS A 76 -4.79 1.42 -15.34
C LYS A 76 -5.49 0.63 -14.23
N PRO A 77 -6.67 0.04 -14.47
CA PRO A 77 -7.29 -0.89 -13.54
C PRO A 77 -6.37 -2.07 -13.22
N GLY A 78 -6.49 -2.60 -12.01
CA GLY A 78 -5.73 -3.77 -11.58
C GLY A 78 -5.37 -3.75 -10.09
N THR A 79 -4.76 -4.83 -9.64
CA THR A 79 -4.25 -4.96 -8.27
C THR A 79 -2.74 -4.75 -8.26
N TYR A 80 -2.30 -3.78 -7.47
CA TYR A 80 -0.91 -3.38 -7.34
C TYR A 80 -0.39 -3.79 -5.96
N ALA A 81 0.33 -4.90 -5.90
CA ALA A 81 0.98 -5.37 -4.68
C ALA A 81 2.34 -4.69 -4.51
N TYR A 82 2.66 -4.32 -3.27
CA TYR A 82 3.91 -3.64 -2.94
C TYR A 82 4.39 -3.98 -1.53
N LEU A 83 5.68 -3.72 -1.30
CA LEU A 83 6.35 -3.93 -0.02
C LEU A 83 7.33 -2.80 0.32
N CYS A 84 7.80 -2.82 1.56
CA CYS A 84 9.01 -2.09 1.95
C CYS A 84 10.24 -2.97 1.76
N THR A 85 11.22 -2.53 0.97
CA THR A 85 12.44 -3.30 0.69
C THR A 85 13.40 -3.40 1.89
N ILE A 86 13.31 -2.45 2.82
CA ILE A 86 14.07 -2.44 4.07
C ILE A 86 13.46 -3.42 5.09
N HIS A 87 12.13 -3.51 5.10
CA HIS A 87 11.35 -4.35 6.01
C HIS A 87 10.38 -5.23 5.20
N PRO A 88 10.83 -6.33 4.57
CA PRO A 88 10.05 -7.06 3.56
C PRO A 88 8.74 -7.69 4.05
N PHE A 89 8.54 -7.79 5.36
CA PHE A 89 7.27 -8.22 5.95
C PHE A 89 6.16 -7.17 5.80
N MET A 90 6.52 -5.90 5.60
CA MET A 90 5.55 -4.84 5.32
C MET A 90 5.04 -5.00 3.90
N THR A 91 3.79 -5.45 3.75
CA THR A 91 3.15 -5.66 2.46
C THR A 91 1.77 -5.01 2.44
N ALA A 92 1.37 -4.54 1.26
CA ALA A 92 0.06 -3.94 1.05
C ALA A 92 -0.35 -3.98 -0.43
N THR A 93 -1.60 -3.61 -0.68
CA THR A 93 -2.19 -3.59 -2.03
C THR A 93 -2.98 -2.31 -2.29
N VAL A 94 -2.90 -1.82 -3.52
CA VAL A 94 -3.84 -0.84 -4.08
C VAL A 94 -4.68 -1.56 -5.14
N GLU A 95 -5.99 -1.54 -4.99
CA GLU A 95 -6.96 -2.05 -5.96
C GLU A 95 -7.53 -0.87 -6.76
N VAL A 96 -7.31 -0.87 -8.08
CA VAL A 96 -7.73 0.22 -8.97
C VAL A 96 -8.92 -0.25 -9.79
N THR A 97 -10.09 0.34 -9.53
CA THR A 97 -11.32 0.09 -10.27
C THR A 97 -11.62 1.22 -11.25
N ARG A 98 -12.47 0.96 -12.25
CA ARG A 98 -12.94 2.00 -13.19
C ARG A 98 -13.90 2.96 -12.52
#